data_AF-A0A5E4KUB9-F1
#
_entry.id   AF-A0A5E4KUB9-F1
#
_cell.length_a   1.000
_cell.length_b   1.000
_cell.length_c   1.000
_cell.angle_alpha   90.00
_cell.angle_beta   90.00
_cell.angle_gamma   90.00
#
_symmetry.space_group_name_H-M   'P 1'
#
loop_
_entity.id
_entity.type
_entity.pdbx_description
1 polymer ?
#
loop_
_entity_poly.entity_id
_entity_poly.type
_entity_poly.pdbx_seq_one_letter_code
_entity_poly.pdbx_strand_id
1 'polypeptide(L)'
;MLEKLTGDSIEIQRNWLRFILERVGHNNLSRLIDYYKTIGWINASVGDGLLALSNQEKRYRGTSWTLSAEEHRISMLYIEKLKGNKVDDTLLNVSQPGRAKIDIPINVEIKPKANFQPVHPVEKKKMEFMIHRREVTIDNLEQELEEKNVEIGGLQERIRELEQELGECQKELMRNKIYMGIFDQNTRLRKADRKSLGKK
;
A
#
# COMPACT_ATOMS: atom_id res chain seq x y z
N MET A 1 -10.87 4.29 15.17
CA MET A 1 -11.98 3.97 14.24
C MET A 1 -12.96 5.13 14.26
N LEU A 2 -13.49 5.58 13.11
CA LEU A 2 -14.56 6.59 13.07
C LEU A 2 -15.92 5.91 13.29
N GLU A 3 -16.66 6.35 14.31
CA GLU A 3 -17.88 5.69 14.78
C GLU A 3 -19.18 6.29 14.25
N LYS A 4 -19.18 7.57 13.86
CA LYS A 4 -20.36 8.25 13.33
C LYS A 4 -19.98 9.44 12.46
N LEU A 5 -20.83 9.74 11.48
CA LEU A 5 -20.80 10.99 10.73
C LEU A 5 -21.72 12.00 11.44
N THR A 6 -21.15 12.99 12.11
CA THR A 6 -21.91 14.08 12.76
C THR A 6 -22.19 15.22 11.80
N GLY A 7 -23.35 15.89 11.95
CA GLY A 7 -23.76 17.00 11.07
C GLY A 7 -22.81 18.20 11.10
N ASP A 8 -22.16 18.45 12.25
CA ASP A 8 -21.25 19.58 12.47
C ASP A 8 -19.98 19.53 11.59
N SER A 9 -19.71 18.40 10.94
CA SER A 9 -18.55 18.20 10.07
C SER A 9 -18.93 17.86 8.62
N ILE A 10 -20.14 18.20 8.18
CA ILE A 10 -20.66 17.82 6.85
C ILE A 10 -19.77 18.31 5.70
N GLU A 11 -19.14 19.47 5.83
CA GLU A 11 -18.21 20.00 4.82
C GLU A 11 -16.95 19.14 4.70
N ILE A 12 -16.39 18.70 5.84
CA ILE A 12 -15.21 17.83 5.88
C ILE A 12 -15.54 16.47 5.27
N GLN A 13 -16.73 15.94 5.56
CA GLN A 13 -17.22 14.68 4.99
C GLN A 13 -17.36 14.77 3.47
N ARG A 14 -17.97 15.86 2.96
CA ARG A 14 -18.11 16.11 1.52
C ARG A 14 -16.76 16.31 0.83
N ASN A 15 -15.83 17.03 1.46
CA ASN A 15 -14.49 17.24 0.90
C ASN A 15 -13.71 15.92 0.82
N TRP A 16 -13.76 15.11 1.87
CA TRP A 16 -13.17 13.78 1.87
C TRP A 16 -13.79 12.88 0.80
N LEU A 17 -15.12 12.89 0.70
CA LEU A 17 -15.84 12.11 -0.29
C LEU A 17 -15.51 12.53 -1.71
N ARG A 18 -15.44 13.83 -1.99
CA ARG A 18 -15.03 14.37 -3.28
C ARG A 18 -13.60 13.96 -3.63
N PHE A 19 -12.69 14.06 -2.67
CA PHE A 19 -11.32 13.60 -2.81
C PHE A 19 -11.25 12.12 -3.25
N ILE A 20 -12.05 11.26 -2.61
CA ILE A 20 -12.13 9.84 -2.99
C ILE A 20 -12.74 9.69 -4.39
N LEU A 21 -13.89 10.31 -4.64
CA LEU A 21 -14.65 10.18 -5.89
C LEU A 21 -13.87 10.65 -7.12
N GLU A 22 -13.10 11.72 -7.01
CA GLU A 22 -12.23 12.22 -8.07
C GLU A 22 -11.10 11.24 -8.44
N ARG A 23 -10.84 10.21 -7.62
CA ARG A 23 -9.79 9.21 -7.85
C ARG A 23 -10.36 7.86 -8.25
N VAL A 24 -11.27 7.32 -7.45
CA VAL A 24 -11.81 5.97 -7.67
C VAL A 24 -13.12 5.94 -8.46
N GLY A 25 -13.88 7.04 -8.44
CA GLY A 25 -15.22 7.11 -9.03
C GLY A 25 -16.29 6.36 -8.26
N HIS A 26 -17.55 6.59 -8.61
CA HIS A 26 -18.72 5.96 -7.97
C HIS A 26 -18.77 4.46 -8.19
N ASN A 27 -18.30 4.00 -9.36
CA ASN A 27 -18.26 2.58 -9.73
C ASN A 27 -17.36 1.74 -8.82
N ASN A 28 -16.39 2.37 -8.15
CA ASN A 28 -15.44 1.67 -7.29
C ASN A 28 -15.54 2.06 -5.81
N LEU A 29 -16.35 3.08 -5.48
CA LEU A 29 -16.45 3.63 -4.13
C LEU A 29 -16.83 2.56 -3.10
N SER A 30 -17.79 1.68 -3.41
CA SER A 30 -18.21 0.60 -2.50
C SER A 30 -17.03 -0.29 -2.10
N ARG A 31 -16.22 -0.71 -3.07
CA ARG A 31 -15.08 -1.60 -2.82
C ARG A 31 -14.00 -0.93 -1.96
N LEU A 32 -13.75 0.37 -2.17
CA LEU A 32 -12.82 1.12 -1.32
C LEU A 32 -13.34 1.28 0.11
N ILE A 33 -14.63 1.55 0.27
CA ILE A 33 -15.28 1.65 1.58
C ILE A 33 -15.21 0.31 2.32
N ASP A 34 -15.47 -0.80 1.64
CA ASP A 34 -15.37 -2.15 2.22
C ASP A 34 -13.95 -2.48 2.67
N TYR A 35 -12.94 -2.03 1.90
CA TYR A 35 -11.55 -2.10 2.34
C TYR A 35 -11.31 -1.31 3.63
N TYR A 36 -11.80 -0.06 3.72
CA TYR A 36 -11.69 0.77 4.94
C TYR A 36 -12.44 0.19 6.15
N LYS A 37 -13.56 -0.50 5.92
CA LYS A 37 -14.28 -1.26 6.96
C LYS A 37 -13.43 -2.44 7.45
N THR A 38 -12.84 -3.20 6.53
CA THR A 38 -12.04 -4.40 6.84
C THR A 38 -10.79 -4.08 7.67
N ILE A 39 -10.10 -2.99 7.35
CA ILE A 39 -8.91 -2.53 8.10
C ILE A 39 -9.27 -1.77 9.38
N GLY A 40 -10.56 -1.54 9.66
CA GLY A 40 -11.04 -0.90 10.88
C GLY A 40 -10.87 0.62 10.94
N TRP A 41 -10.72 1.29 9.80
CA TRP A 41 -10.61 2.75 9.75
C TRP A 41 -11.96 3.42 9.97
N ILE A 42 -13.01 2.85 9.36
CA ILE A 42 -14.40 3.29 9.48
C ILE A 42 -15.31 2.13 9.85
N ASN A 43 -16.45 2.42 10.48
CA ASN A 43 -17.47 1.41 10.75
C ASN A 43 -18.50 1.29 9.59
N ALA A 44 -19.41 0.32 9.71
CA ALA A 44 -20.46 0.09 8.72
C ALA A 44 -21.34 1.32 8.49
N SER A 45 -21.80 1.96 9.58
CA SER A 45 -22.69 3.12 9.55
C SER A 45 -22.08 4.32 8.81
N VAL A 46 -20.79 4.60 9.04
CA VAL A 46 -20.04 5.64 8.33
C VAL A 46 -19.94 5.30 6.85
N GLY A 47 -19.62 4.05 6.51
CA GLY A 47 -19.53 3.62 5.11
C GLY A 47 -20.84 3.78 4.36
N ASP A 48 -21.95 3.40 4.99
CA ASP A 48 -23.28 3.51 4.38
C ASP A 48 -23.71 4.99 4.26
N GLY A 49 -23.35 5.81 5.24
CA GLY A 49 -23.53 7.27 5.18
C GLY A 49 -22.72 7.92 4.05
N LEU A 50 -21.48 7.49 3.81
CA LEU A 50 -20.68 7.97 2.69
C LEU A 50 -21.26 7.58 1.34
N LEU A 51 -21.77 6.35 1.21
CA LEU A 51 -22.48 5.91 0.01
C LEU A 51 -23.73 6.75 -0.24
N ALA A 52 -24.53 7.01 0.81
CA ALA A 52 -25.70 7.87 0.70
C ALA A 52 -25.34 9.32 0.30
N LEU A 53 -24.27 9.88 0.88
CA LEU A 53 -23.75 11.20 0.53
C LEU A 53 -23.22 11.23 -0.91
N SER A 54 -22.66 10.12 -1.41
CA SER A 54 -22.08 10.06 -2.76
C SER A 54 -23.13 10.29 -3.84
N ASN A 55 -24.37 9.84 -3.62
CA ASN A 55 -25.48 10.04 -4.54
C ASN A 55 -25.85 11.52 -4.74
N GLN A 56 -25.41 12.42 -3.84
CA GLN A 56 -25.65 13.86 -3.92
C GLN A 56 -24.49 14.62 -4.59
N GLU A 57 -23.35 13.97 -4.83
CA GLU A 57 -22.20 14.57 -5.49
C GLU A 57 -22.23 14.31 -7.01
N LYS A 58 -21.39 15.03 -7.76
CA LYS A 58 -21.24 14.79 -9.20
C LYS A 58 -20.83 13.35 -9.44
N ARG A 59 -21.43 12.68 -10.43
CA ARG A 59 -21.03 11.31 -10.75
C ARG A 59 -19.65 11.31 -11.40
N TYR A 60 -18.78 10.42 -10.92
CA TYR A 60 -17.44 10.19 -11.43
C TYR A 60 -17.29 8.72 -11.80
N ARG A 61 -16.53 8.44 -12.85
CA ARG A 61 -16.15 7.09 -13.27
C ARG A 61 -14.63 6.95 -13.23
N GLY A 62 -14.14 6.09 -12.35
CA GLY A 62 -12.72 5.82 -12.18
C GLY A 62 -12.29 4.50 -12.82
N THR A 63 -11.01 4.41 -13.17
CA THR A 63 -10.41 3.23 -13.82
C THR A 63 -9.96 2.16 -12.82
N SER A 64 -9.71 2.53 -11.56
CA SER A 64 -9.30 1.62 -10.49
C SER A 64 -9.99 1.98 -9.17
N TRP A 65 -10.14 0.98 -8.31
CA TRP A 65 -10.60 1.15 -6.93
C TRP A 65 -9.47 1.48 -5.94
N THR A 66 -8.22 1.31 -6.36
CA THR A 66 -7.04 1.49 -5.49
C THR A 66 -6.60 2.95 -5.43
N LEU A 67 -6.21 3.39 -4.24
CA LEU A 67 -5.52 4.65 -4.01
C LEU A 67 -4.01 4.38 -3.85
N SER A 68 -3.18 5.36 -4.17
CA SER A 68 -1.75 5.32 -3.86
C SER A 68 -1.52 5.44 -2.35
N ALA A 69 -0.33 5.09 -1.88
CA ALA A 69 0.03 5.23 -0.46
C ALA A 69 -0.19 6.67 0.06
N GLU A 70 0.15 7.67 -0.75
CA GLU A 70 -0.05 9.07 -0.41
C GLU A 70 -1.55 9.46 -0.38
N GLU A 71 -2.35 8.93 -1.29
CA GLU A 71 -3.79 9.15 -1.31
C GLU A 71 -4.49 8.49 -0.11
N HIS A 72 -4.02 7.31 0.32
CA HIS A 72 -4.45 6.68 1.56
C HIS A 72 -4.05 7.50 2.80
N ARG A 73 -2.85 8.09 2.81
CA ARG A 73 -2.40 8.99 3.88
C ARG A 73 -3.32 10.21 4.02
N ILE A 74 -3.70 10.84 2.90
CA ILE A 74 -4.61 11.99 2.89
C ILE A 74 -6.01 11.57 3.36
N SER A 75 -6.51 10.43 2.88
CA SER A 75 -7.79 9.86 3.33
C SER A 75 -7.81 9.65 4.85
N MET A 76 -6.70 9.18 5.42
CA MET A 76 -6.53 9.05 6.87
C MET A 76 -6.57 10.39 7.61
N LEU A 77 -5.96 11.44 7.07
CA LEU A 77 -6.01 12.77 7.67
C LEU A 77 -7.44 13.32 7.73
N TYR A 78 -8.25 13.08 6.71
CA TYR A 78 -9.68 13.41 6.75
C TYR A 78 -10.42 12.64 7.84
N ILE A 79 -10.16 11.34 7.99
CA ILE A 79 -10.78 10.50 9.04
C ILE A 79 -10.39 11.03 10.43
N GLU A 80 -9.13 11.38 10.65
CA GLU A 80 -8.68 11.94 11.93
C GLU A 80 -9.32 13.31 12.21
N LYS A 81 -9.47 14.17 11.19
CA LYS A 81 -10.19 15.43 11.31
C LYS A 81 -11.66 15.21 11.68
N LEU A 82 -12.32 14.21 11.10
CA LEU A 82 -13.70 13.83 11.43
C LEU A 82 -13.86 13.24 12.83
N LYS A 83 -12.79 12.69 13.42
CA LYS A 83 -12.77 12.27 14.84
C LYS A 83 -12.62 13.44 15.80
N GLY A 84 -12.43 14.67 15.30
CA GLY A 84 -12.25 15.88 16.10
C GLY A 84 -10.79 16.23 16.40
N ASN A 85 -9.82 15.55 15.76
CA ASN A 85 -8.41 15.89 15.92
C ASN A 85 -8.05 17.15 15.12
N LYS A 86 -7.18 18.00 15.68
CA LYS A 86 -6.66 19.18 15.00
C LYS A 86 -5.68 18.75 13.91
N VAL A 87 -6.17 18.71 12.67
CA VAL A 87 -5.37 18.43 11.47
C VAL A 87 -5.13 19.74 10.73
N ASP A 88 -3.89 19.97 10.30
CA ASP A 88 -3.51 21.13 9.50
C ASP A 88 -4.05 20.99 8.06
N ASP A 89 -4.80 21.99 7.61
CA ASP A 89 -5.43 22.01 6.29
C ASP A 89 -4.42 22.09 5.15
N THR A 90 -3.20 22.57 5.41
CA THR A 90 -2.11 22.56 4.42
C THR A 90 -1.72 21.15 4.00
N LEU A 91 -1.88 20.16 4.88
CA LEU A 91 -1.53 18.76 4.64
C LEU A 91 -2.61 17.99 3.84
N LEU A 92 -3.81 18.55 3.71
CA LEU A 92 -4.93 18.00 2.95
C LEU A 92 -4.90 18.42 1.47
N ASN A 93 -4.15 19.48 1.16
CA ASN A 93 -4.18 20.13 -0.14
C ASN A 93 -3.01 19.66 -1.03
N VAL A 94 -3.10 18.42 -1.52
CA VAL A 94 -2.16 17.94 -2.53
C VAL A 94 -2.72 18.26 -3.91
N SER A 95 -2.02 19.12 -4.65
CA SER A 95 -2.32 19.47 -6.05
C SER A 95 -2.03 18.28 -6.97
N GLN A 96 -2.90 17.27 -6.89
CA GLN A 96 -2.89 16.09 -7.76
C GLN A 96 -4.25 16.04 -8.45
N PRO A 97 -4.30 16.20 -9.79
CA PRO A 97 -5.57 16.14 -10.51
C PRO A 97 -6.19 14.75 -10.36
N GLY A 98 -7.49 14.72 -10.07
CA GLY A 98 -8.25 13.49 -9.99
C GLY A 98 -8.15 12.65 -11.28
N ARG A 99 -8.03 11.32 -11.13
CA ARG A 99 -7.94 10.38 -12.26
C ARG A 99 -9.31 9.93 -12.79
N ALA A 100 -10.39 10.18 -12.05
CA ALA A 100 -11.74 9.82 -12.44
C ALA A 100 -12.36 10.89 -13.36
N LYS A 101 -13.07 10.44 -14.40
CA LYS A 101 -13.77 11.33 -15.35
C LYS A 101 -15.16 11.64 -14.83
N ILE A 102 -15.65 12.87 -15.05
CA ILE A 102 -17.04 13.24 -14.70
C ILE A 102 -17.98 12.46 -15.63
N ASP A 103 -18.86 11.67 -15.03
CA ASP A 103 -19.88 10.86 -15.68
C ASP A 103 -21.16 11.68 -15.77
N ILE A 104 -21.16 12.71 -16.63
CA ILE A 104 -22.37 13.49 -16.90
C ILE A 104 -23.32 12.57 -17.69
N PRO A 105 -24.59 12.35 -17.28
CA PRO A 105 -25.57 11.79 -18.18
C PRO A 105 -25.74 12.80 -19.31
N ILE A 106 -25.08 12.54 -20.44
CA ILE A 106 -25.22 13.40 -21.59
C ILE A 106 -26.64 13.18 -22.09
N ASN A 107 -27.56 14.08 -21.76
CA ASN A 107 -28.83 14.19 -22.48
C ASN A 107 -28.51 14.81 -23.84
N VAL A 108 -27.77 14.08 -24.68
CA VAL A 108 -27.69 14.38 -26.10
C VAL A 108 -29.04 13.93 -26.63
N GLU A 109 -29.89 14.85 -27.05
CA GLU A 109 -30.74 14.53 -28.18
C GLU A 109 -29.80 14.03 -29.27
N ILE A 110 -29.79 12.71 -29.50
CA ILE A 110 -29.01 12.10 -30.56
C ILE A 110 -29.63 12.63 -31.86
N LYS A 111 -29.18 13.80 -32.32
CA LYS A 111 -29.06 13.99 -33.75
C LYS A 111 -28.15 12.85 -34.19
N PRO A 112 -28.61 11.94 -35.07
CA PRO A 112 -27.75 10.88 -35.55
C PRO A 112 -26.49 11.56 -36.07
N LYS A 113 -25.35 11.33 -35.40
CA LYS A 113 -24.05 11.73 -35.92
C LYS A 113 -23.86 10.92 -37.19
N ALA A 114 -24.31 11.49 -38.29
CA ALA A 114 -23.79 11.17 -39.60
C ALA A 114 -22.27 11.32 -39.50
N ASN A 115 -21.55 10.28 -39.96
CA ASN A 115 -20.10 10.18 -40.10
C ASN A 115 -19.37 9.45 -38.97
N PHE A 116 -19.72 8.18 -38.74
CA PHE A 116 -18.67 7.16 -38.60
C PHE A 116 -17.99 7.02 -39.96
N GLN A 117 -16.94 7.80 -40.22
CA GLN A 117 -16.07 7.50 -41.33
C GLN A 117 -15.29 6.22 -40.99
N PRO A 118 -15.29 5.19 -41.84
CA PRO A 118 -14.41 4.05 -41.64
C PRO A 118 -12.97 4.55 -41.53
N VAL A 119 -12.28 4.16 -40.45
CA VAL A 119 -10.86 4.48 -40.25
C VAL A 119 -10.11 4.07 -41.52
N HIS A 120 -9.41 5.01 -42.13
CA HIS A 120 -8.75 4.77 -43.41
C HIS A 120 -7.79 3.57 -43.25
N PRO A 121 -7.72 2.62 -44.21
CA PRO A 121 -6.91 1.40 -44.06
C PRO A 121 -5.46 1.64 -43.63
N VAL A 122 -4.88 2.77 -44.03
CA VAL A 122 -3.53 3.22 -43.63
C VAL A 122 -3.45 3.58 -42.14
N GLU A 123 -4.44 4.27 -41.60
CA GLU A 123 -4.49 4.63 -40.17
C GLU A 123 -4.71 3.40 -39.30
N LYS A 124 -5.55 2.46 -39.76
CA LYS A 124 -5.73 1.16 -39.13
C LYS A 124 -4.40 0.40 -39.05
N LYS A 125 -3.68 0.31 -40.19
CA LYS A 125 -2.38 -0.37 -40.24
C LYS A 125 -1.32 0.30 -39.37
N LYS A 126 -1.29 1.64 -39.32
CA LYS A 126 -0.42 2.40 -38.39
C LYS A 126 -0.72 2.06 -36.93
N MET A 127 -2.00 1.95 -36.58
CA MET A 127 -2.42 1.58 -35.23
C MET A 127 -2.00 0.15 -34.90
N GLU A 128 -2.18 -0.80 -35.81
CA GLU A 128 -1.72 -2.19 -35.66
C GLU A 128 -0.21 -2.26 -35.40
N PHE A 129 0.61 -1.51 -36.15
CA PHE A 129 2.05 -1.46 -35.89
C PHE A 129 2.40 -0.85 -34.54
N MET A 130 1.68 0.18 -34.09
CA MET A 130 1.91 0.78 -32.77
C MET A 130 1.52 -0.18 -31.64
N ILE A 131 0.41 -0.90 -31.80
CA ILE A 131 -0.05 -1.92 -30.86
C ILE A 131 1.00 -3.02 -30.77
N HIS A 132 1.42 -3.57 -31.92
CA HIS A 132 2.42 -4.62 -31.95
C HIS A 132 3.75 -4.20 -31.31
N ARG A 133 4.23 -2.98 -31.60
CA ARG A 133 5.44 -2.44 -30.96
C ARG A 133 5.30 -2.34 -29.44
N ARG A 134 4.13 -1.94 -28.95
CA ARG A 134 3.85 -1.85 -27.52
C ARG A 134 3.76 -3.23 -26.88
N GLU A 135 3.13 -4.19 -27.54
CA GLU A 135 3.06 -5.60 -27.08
C GLU A 135 4.47 -6.16 -26.88
N VAL A 136 5.35 -6.05 -27.88
CA VAL A 136 6.74 -6.50 -27.76
C VAL A 136 7.49 -5.81 -26.60
N THR A 137 7.20 -4.52 -26.36
CA THR A 137 7.83 -3.80 -25.24
C THR A 137 7.31 -4.27 -23.89
N ILE A 138 6.02 -4.60 -23.80
CA ILE A 138 5.40 -5.14 -22.59
C ILE A 138 6.00 -6.51 -22.30
N ASP A 139 6.07 -7.41 -23.29
CA ASP A 139 6.62 -8.75 -23.13
C ASP A 139 8.07 -8.71 -22.62
N ASN A 140 8.90 -7.82 -23.19
CA ASN A 140 10.29 -7.65 -22.73
C ASN A 140 10.37 -7.17 -21.28
N LEU A 141 9.51 -6.22 -20.88
CA LEU A 141 9.47 -5.71 -19.51
C LEU A 141 8.94 -6.76 -18.52
N GLU A 142 7.96 -7.56 -18.93
CA GLU A 142 7.44 -8.68 -18.13
C GLU A 142 8.51 -9.75 -17.90
N GLN A 143 9.31 -10.06 -18.93
CA GLN A 143 10.45 -10.98 -18.80
C GLN A 143 11.51 -10.44 -17.84
N GLU A 144 11.91 -9.16 -17.97
CA GLU A 144 12.90 -8.55 -17.07
C GLU A 144 12.40 -8.52 -15.62
N LEU A 145 11.10 -8.26 -15.41
CA LEU A 145 10.48 -8.32 -14.09
C LEU A 145 10.55 -9.73 -13.49
N GLU A 146 10.29 -10.77 -14.28
CA GLU A 146 10.36 -12.15 -13.85
C GLU A 146 11.80 -12.56 -13.46
N GLU A 147 12.79 -12.20 -14.27
CA GLU A 147 14.20 -12.42 -13.96
C GLU A 147 14.61 -11.77 -12.64
N LYS A 148 14.16 -10.54 -12.40
CA LYS A 148 14.42 -9.81 -11.14
C LYS A 148 13.73 -10.46 -9.94
N ASN A 149 12.51 -11.00 -10.10
CA ASN A 149 11.83 -11.72 -9.04
C ASN A 149 12.59 -12.99 -8.62
N VAL A 150 13.14 -13.73 -9.59
CA VAL A 150 13.99 -14.90 -9.34
C VAL A 150 15.27 -14.49 -8.58
N GLU A 151 15.92 -13.40 -9.01
CA GLU A 151 17.12 -12.86 -8.35
C GLU A 151 16.83 -12.47 -6.88
N ILE A 152 15.71 -11.77 -6.63
CA ILE A 152 15.27 -11.42 -5.28
C ILE A 152 15.05 -12.66 -4.42
N GLY A 153 14.40 -13.70 -4.96
CA GLY A 153 14.19 -14.96 -4.26
C GLY A 153 15.51 -15.63 -3.84
N GLY A 154 16.50 -15.67 -4.74
CA GLY A 154 17.83 -16.20 -4.44
C GLY A 154 18.57 -15.43 -3.35
N LEU A 155 18.51 -14.09 -3.40
CA LEU A 155 19.11 -13.23 -2.37
C LEU A 155 18.44 -13.41 -1.00
N GLN A 156 17.11 -13.58 -0.96
CA GLN A 156 16.38 -13.86 0.28
C GLN A 156 16.79 -15.19 0.91
N GLU A 157 16.97 -16.24 0.10
CA GLU A 157 17.46 -17.52 0.62
C GLU A 157 18.88 -17.38 1.17
N ARG A 158 19.75 -16.64 0.45
CA ARG A 158 21.12 -16.40 0.92
C ARG A 158 21.17 -15.62 2.23
N ILE A 159 20.29 -14.64 2.42
CA ILE A 159 20.17 -13.92 3.70
C ILE A 159 19.75 -14.90 4.81
N ARG A 160 18.76 -15.75 4.56
CA ARG A 160 18.29 -16.75 5.53
C ARG A 160 19.41 -17.70 5.97
N GLU A 161 20.22 -18.19 5.02
CA GLU A 161 21.39 -19.04 5.31
C GLU A 161 22.40 -18.32 6.21
N LEU A 162 22.76 -17.08 5.87
CA LEU A 162 23.72 -16.29 6.65
C LEU A 162 23.21 -15.97 8.06
N GLU A 163 21.92 -15.70 8.21
CA GLU A 163 21.30 -15.50 9.52
C GLU A 163 21.36 -16.78 10.38
N GLN A 164 21.16 -17.94 9.77
CA GLN A 164 21.30 -19.23 10.46
C GLN A 164 22.75 -19.47 10.90
N GLU A 165 23.72 -19.31 9.99
CA GLU A 165 25.15 -19.45 10.29
C GLU A 165 25.60 -18.51 11.41
N LEU A 166 25.15 -17.25 11.37
CA LEU A 166 25.43 -16.27 12.43
C LEU A 166 24.86 -16.73 13.78
N GLY A 167 23.62 -17.24 13.80
CA GLY A 167 22.98 -17.78 14.99
C GLY A 167 23.73 -18.99 15.58
N GLU A 168 24.25 -19.88 14.73
CA GLU A 168 25.07 -21.02 15.15
C GLU A 168 26.41 -20.57 15.73
N CYS A 169 27.09 -19.63 15.08
CA CYS A 169 28.35 -19.05 15.55
C CYS A 169 28.19 -18.36 16.92
N GLN A 170 27.09 -17.64 17.13
CA GLN A 170 26.78 -17.02 18.42
C GLN A 170 26.58 -18.05 19.54
N LYS A 171 25.88 -19.15 19.27
CA LYS A 171 25.69 -20.26 20.24
C LYS A 171 27.03 -20.89 20.60
N GLU A 172 27.91 -21.11 19.63
CA GLU A 172 29.24 -21.65 19.85
C GLU A 172 30.13 -20.71 20.68
N LEU A 173 30.10 -19.40 20.39
CA LEU A 173 30.79 -18.39 21.21
C LEU A 173 30.30 -18.41 22.67
N MET A 174 28.98 -18.56 22.89
CA MET A 174 28.42 -18.64 24.24
C MET A 174 28.89 -19.90 24.97
N ARG A 175 28.90 -21.06 24.30
CA ARG A 175 29.46 -22.31 24.85
C ARG A 175 30.93 -22.15 25.24
N ASN A 176 31.75 -21.59 24.35
CA ASN A 176 33.18 -21.40 24.60
C ASN A 176 33.44 -20.44 25.77
N LYS A 177 32.65 -19.38 25.92
CA LYS A 177 32.72 -18.50 27.10
C LYS A 177 32.44 -19.26 28.40
N ILE A 178 31.43 -20.14 28.41
CA ILE A 178 31.10 -20.97 29.58
C ILE A 178 32.26 -21.93 29.89
N TYR A 179 32.78 -22.64 28.88
CA TYR A 179 33.91 -23.56 29.06
C TYR A 179 35.14 -22.86 29.63
N MET A 180 35.51 -21.70 29.09
CA MET A 180 36.64 -20.91 29.61
C MET A 180 36.41 -20.48 31.07
N GLY A 181 35.21 -20.02 31.41
CA GLY A 181 34.86 -19.67 32.80
C GLY A 181 35.00 -20.84 33.77
N ILE A 182 34.54 -22.04 33.38
CA ILE A 182 34.69 -23.26 34.18
C ILE A 182 36.17 -23.67 34.30
N PHE A 183 36.93 -23.62 33.20
CA PHE A 183 38.34 -23.97 33.18
C PHE A 183 39.18 -23.06 34.10
N ASP A 184 38.94 -21.74 34.05
CA ASP A 184 39.60 -20.78 34.91
C ASP A 184 39.28 -21.03 36.39
N GLN A 185 38.01 -21.32 36.70
CA GLN A 185 37.58 -21.63 38.06
C GLN A 185 38.25 -22.91 38.58
N ASN A 186 38.29 -23.98 37.77
CA ASN A 186 38.96 -25.23 38.12
C ASN A 186 40.46 -25.02 38.33
N THR A 187 41.10 -24.17 37.53
CA THR A 187 42.51 -23.82 37.69
C THR A 187 42.77 -23.11 39.01
N ARG A 188 41.88 -22.19 39.42
CA ARG A 188 41.95 -21.50 40.72
C ARG A 188 41.77 -22.46 41.89
N LEU A 189 40.78 -23.35 41.84
CA LEU A 189 40.52 -24.36 42.87
C LEU A 189 41.74 -25.28 43.06
N ARG A 190 42.31 -25.82 41.98
CA ARG A 190 43.52 -26.66 42.06
C ARG A 190 44.72 -25.93 42.67
N LYS A 191 44.87 -24.62 42.44
CA LYS A 191 45.93 -23.81 43.07
C LYS A 191 45.67 -23.62 44.56
N ALA A 192 44.42 -23.42 44.96
CA ALA A 192 44.03 -23.28 46.37
C ALA A 192 44.28 -24.59 47.15
N ASP A 193 43.90 -25.75 46.59
CA ASP A 193 44.12 -27.06 47.21
C ASP A 193 45.61 -27.39 47.40
N ARG A 194 46.47 -27.07 46.42
CA ARG A 194 47.92 -27.26 46.60
C ARG A 194 48.49 -26.38 47.72
N LYS A 195 47.94 -25.17 47.89
CA LYS A 195 48.38 -24.21 48.92
C LYS A 195 47.96 -24.63 50.32
N SER A 196 46.86 -25.38 50.46
CA SER A 196 46.39 -25.93 51.74
C SER A 196 47.14 -27.21 52.13
N LEU A 197 47.56 -28.03 51.16
CA LEU A 197 48.36 -29.25 51.38
C LEU A 197 49.82 -28.97 51.77
N GLY A 198 50.42 -27.87 51.30
CA GLY A 198 51.80 -27.49 51.65
C GLY A 198 51.97 -26.76 52.99
N LYS A 199 50.91 -26.67 53.81
CA LYS A 199 50.91 -25.97 55.11
C LYS A 199 50.87 -26.92 56.33
N LYS A 200 51.16 -28.21 56.14
CA LYS A 200 51.33 -29.17 57.23
C LYS A 200 52.79 -29.52 57.44
#